data_AF-A0A382J2T9-F1
#
_entry.id   AF-A0A382J2T9-F1
#
_cell.length_a   1.000
_cell.length_b   1.000
_cell.length_c   1.000
_cell.angle_alpha   90.00
_cell.angle_beta   90.00
_cell.angle_gamma   90.00
#
_symmetry.space_group_name_H-M   'P 1'
#
loop_
_entity.id
_entity.type
_entity.pdbx_description
1 polymer ?
#
loop_
_entity_poly.entity_id
_entity_poly.type
_entity_poly.pdbx_seq_one_letter_code
_entity_poly.pdbx_strand_id
1 'polypeptide(L)'
;MKKKTTTKLSLDQKSQLAKLLATENISIQHNNVRTASFDVKNRVLTLPIFKTKSPDVYDMLIAHECSHALFTPYKSWAKIEDDELRAYVNVLEDKRIDLKIQKKYPGVRKNYLNGFDILNKANFFGVRDKDLNKDLHLIDKINMFYKSSKRLPIHFTTLENIWIKKVNAIKTFSDVVKLAKEMLNWQKKQTEKNKKDPNFSGSNLDKLYVIKDDHKGPEETKAETPSDDEDGNSKQEEKPEEKKESNG
;
A
#
# COMPACT_ATOMS: atom_id res chain seq x y z
N MET A 1 7.88 -8.03 33.74
CA MET A 1 6.60 -7.89 33.02
C MET A 1 6.68 -6.70 32.07
N LYS A 2 6.87 -6.90 30.75
CA LYS A 2 6.80 -5.81 29.76
C LYS A 2 5.34 -5.34 29.68
N LYS A 3 5.06 -4.08 30.05
CA LYS A 3 3.74 -3.46 29.87
C LYS A 3 3.41 -3.51 28.36
N LYS A 4 2.39 -4.29 27.98
CA LYS A 4 1.76 -4.18 26.65
C LYS A 4 1.09 -2.81 26.58
N THR A 5 1.80 -1.82 26.04
CA THR A 5 1.21 -0.54 25.66
C THR A 5 0.24 -0.83 24.52
N THR A 6 -1.01 -1.14 24.88
CA THR A 6 -2.07 -1.40 23.92
C THR A 6 -2.52 -0.04 23.42
N THR A 7 -1.85 0.48 22.38
CA THR A 7 -2.26 1.73 21.74
C THR A 7 -3.66 1.52 21.18
N LYS A 8 -4.69 1.99 21.92
CA LYS A 8 -6.08 1.82 21.53
C LYS A 8 -6.33 2.68 20.29
N LEU A 9 -6.42 2.04 19.13
CA LEU A 9 -6.79 2.69 17.87
C LEU A 9 -8.17 3.35 18.01
N SER A 10 -8.25 4.67 17.84
CA SER A 10 -9.51 5.43 17.80
C SER A 10 -9.88 5.75 16.35
N LEU A 11 -11.03 5.25 15.89
CA LEU A 11 -11.54 5.51 14.55
C LEU A 11 -11.84 7.01 14.33
N ASP A 12 -12.22 7.73 15.37
CA ASP A 12 -12.43 9.17 15.30
C ASP A 12 -11.13 9.93 15.05
N GLN A 13 -10.05 9.56 15.75
CA GLN A 13 -8.73 10.14 15.51
C GLN A 13 -8.24 9.87 14.09
N LYS A 14 -8.48 8.66 13.57
CA LYS A 14 -8.16 8.30 12.18
C LYS A 14 -9.02 9.07 11.17
N SER A 15 -10.28 9.31 11.48
CA SER A 15 -11.17 10.13 10.65
C SER A 15 -10.71 11.60 10.62
N GLN A 16 -10.25 12.16 11.74
CA GLN A 16 -9.69 13.51 11.76
C GLN A 16 -8.38 13.59 10.98
N LEU A 17 -7.49 12.61 11.13
CA LEU A 17 -6.27 12.52 10.33
C LEU A 17 -6.58 12.53 8.83
N ALA A 18 -7.56 11.74 8.38
CA ALA A 18 -7.96 11.69 6.98
C ALA A 18 -8.44 13.06 6.45
N LYS A 19 -9.27 13.77 7.21
CA LYS A 19 -9.72 15.13 6.84
C LYS A 19 -8.54 16.10 6.69
N LEU A 20 -7.56 16.03 7.59
CA LEU A 20 -6.36 16.88 7.54
C LEU A 20 -5.47 16.53 6.33
N LEU A 21 -5.30 15.24 6.00
CA LEU A 21 -4.47 14.80 4.88
C LEU A 21 -5.11 15.08 3.52
N ALA A 22 -6.44 14.98 3.40
CA ALA A 22 -7.16 15.26 2.16
C ALA A 22 -7.07 16.74 1.73
N THR A 23 -6.88 17.66 2.68
CA THR A 23 -6.88 19.12 2.44
C THR A 23 -8.12 19.65 1.70
N GLU A 24 -9.20 18.88 1.73
CA GLU A 24 -10.52 19.21 1.20
C GLU A 24 -11.58 18.54 2.08
N ASN A 25 -12.83 18.97 1.92
CA ASN A 25 -13.94 18.34 2.62
C ASN A 25 -14.22 16.95 2.02
N ILE A 26 -14.13 15.93 2.87
CA ILE A 26 -14.47 14.54 2.52
C ILE A 26 -15.45 13.97 3.55
N SER A 27 -16.31 13.07 3.08
CA SER A 27 -17.10 12.21 3.96
C SER A 27 -16.31 10.95 4.28
N ILE A 28 -16.42 10.45 5.51
CA ILE A 28 -15.68 9.26 5.95
C ILE A 28 -16.69 8.27 6.49
N GLN A 29 -16.61 7.03 6.01
CA GLN A 29 -17.42 5.92 6.48
C GLN A 29 -16.53 4.73 6.84
N HIS A 30 -16.97 3.95 7.82
CA HIS A 30 -16.28 2.75 8.29
C HIS A 30 -17.17 1.55 7.99
N ASN A 31 -16.75 0.69 7.08
CA ASN A 31 -17.55 -0.43 6.59
C ASN A 31 -16.79 -1.75 6.76
N ASN A 32 -17.55 -2.85 6.78
CA ASN A 32 -17.00 -4.20 6.67
C ASN A 32 -16.61 -4.47 5.21
N VAL A 33 -15.50 -3.90 4.76
CA VAL A 33 -14.93 -4.10 3.42
C VAL A 33 -13.52 -4.65 3.51
N ARG A 34 -13.06 -5.36 2.49
CA ARG A 34 -11.70 -5.95 2.49
C ARG A 34 -10.58 -4.90 2.50
N THR A 35 -10.78 -3.72 1.90
CA THR A 35 -9.75 -2.68 1.79
C THR A 35 -10.36 -1.27 1.87
N ALA A 36 -9.51 -0.28 2.13
CA ALA A 36 -9.91 1.11 2.00
C ALA A 36 -10.13 1.48 0.52
N SER A 37 -10.92 2.54 0.29
CA SER A 37 -11.17 3.07 -1.05
C SER A 37 -11.63 4.52 -1.00
N PHE A 38 -11.25 5.33 -1.99
CA PHE A 38 -11.74 6.70 -2.17
C PHE A 38 -12.65 6.84 -3.40
N ASP A 39 -13.89 7.27 -3.18
CA ASP A 39 -14.79 7.68 -4.25
C ASP A 39 -14.44 9.12 -4.70
N VAL A 40 -13.67 9.23 -5.77
CA VAL A 40 -13.23 10.51 -6.35
C VAL A 40 -14.39 11.38 -6.87
N LYS A 41 -15.57 10.80 -7.13
CA LYS A 41 -16.76 11.55 -7.60
C LYS A 41 -17.45 12.21 -6.41
N ASN A 42 -17.80 11.40 -5.41
CA ASN A 42 -18.62 11.82 -4.27
C ASN A 42 -17.79 12.28 -3.06
N ARG A 43 -16.46 12.20 -3.14
CA ARG A 43 -15.51 12.55 -2.08
C ARG A 43 -15.74 11.76 -0.79
N VAL A 44 -15.93 10.45 -0.94
CA VAL A 44 -16.18 9.53 0.17
C VAL A 44 -14.97 8.63 0.37
N LEU A 45 -14.35 8.73 1.55
CA LEU A 45 -13.35 7.78 2.02
C LEU A 45 -14.05 6.64 2.76
N THR A 46 -13.88 5.41 2.29
CA THR A 46 -14.30 4.20 2.99
C THR A 46 -13.10 3.56 3.66
N LEU A 47 -13.16 3.42 4.99
CA LEU A 47 -12.15 2.70 5.77
C LEU A 47 -12.66 1.32 6.18
N PRO A 48 -11.82 0.27 6.08
CA PRO A 48 -12.19 -1.07 6.48
C PRO A 48 -12.14 -1.19 8.00
N ILE A 49 -13.10 -1.91 8.58
CA ILE A 49 -13.07 -2.30 9.99
C ILE A 49 -12.18 -3.55 10.11
N PHE A 50 -10.86 -3.35 10.19
CA PHE A 50 -9.92 -4.47 10.33
C PHE A 50 -9.96 -5.13 11.71
N LYS A 51 -9.80 -6.46 11.72
CA LYS A 51 -9.44 -7.22 12.93
C LYS A 51 -8.08 -6.75 13.46
N THR A 52 -7.11 -6.57 12.56
CA THR A 52 -5.79 -6.01 12.87
C THR A 52 -5.89 -4.51 13.18
N LYS A 53 -5.70 -4.13 14.45
CA LYS A 53 -5.76 -2.72 14.92
C LYS A 53 -4.43 -1.97 14.81
N SER A 54 -3.64 -2.25 13.77
CA SER A 54 -2.33 -1.60 13.60
C SER A 54 -2.48 -0.14 13.16
N PRO A 55 -1.97 0.84 13.92
CA PRO A 55 -1.96 2.24 13.50
C PRO A 55 -1.24 2.45 12.17
N ASP A 56 -0.15 1.72 11.92
CA ASP A 56 0.62 1.82 10.67
C ASP A 56 -0.20 1.42 9.44
N VAL A 57 -1.01 0.36 9.55
CA VAL A 57 -1.87 -0.09 8.46
C VAL A 57 -2.95 0.97 8.16
N TYR A 58 -3.61 1.49 9.19
CA TYR A 58 -4.63 2.52 9.02
C TYR A 58 -4.04 3.81 8.45
N ASP A 59 -2.91 4.28 8.98
CA ASP A 59 -2.30 5.54 8.53
C ASP A 59 -1.75 5.43 7.11
N MET A 60 -1.20 4.27 6.72
CA MET A 60 -0.82 4.00 5.34
C MET A 60 -2.03 4.04 4.40
N LEU A 61 -3.12 3.33 4.72
CA LEU A 61 -4.31 3.30 3.87
C LEU A 61 -4.97 4.68 3.78
N ILE A 62 -5.09 5.40 4.90
CA ILE A 62 -5.63 6.76 4.90
C ILE A 62 -4.76 7.68 4.03
N ALA A 63 -3.44 7.65 4.18
CA ALA A 63 -2.55 8.47 3.37
C ALA A 63 -2.68 8.14 1.87
N HIS A 64 -2.77 6.86 1.52
CA HIS A 64 -2.97 6.39 0.15
C HIS A 64 -4.30 6.89 -0.44
N GLU A 65 -5.42 6.64 0.24
CA GLU A 65 -6.74 7.03 -0.25
C GLU A 65 -6.94 8.56 -0.29
N CYS A 66 -6.42 9.29 0.70
CA CYS A 66 -6.40 10.76 0.66
C CYS A 66 -5.53 11.28 -0.50
N SER A 67 -4.54 10.50 -0.95
CA SER A 67 -3.73 10.86 -2.11
C SER A 67 -4.52 10.78 -3.41
N HIS A 68 -5.48 9.86 -3.54
CA HIS A 68 -6.43 9.87 -4.66
C HIS A 68 -7.28 11.14 -4.66
N ALA A 69 -7.78 11.55 -3.49
CA ALA A 69 -8.55 12.79 -3.34
C ALA A 69 -7.80 14.01 -3.91
N LEU A 70 -6.52 14.12 -3.56
CA LEU A 70 -5.63 15.21 -3.95
C LEU A 70 -5.21 15.18 -5.42
N PHE A 71 -4.97 13.99 -5.97
CA PHE A 71 -4.15 13.87 -7.18
C PHE A 71 -4.78 13.06 -8.31
N THR A 72 -5.94 12.42 -8.10
CA THR A 72 -6.66 11.65 -9.12
C THR A 72 -7.87 12.43 -9.63
N PRO A 73 -7.83 13.00 -10.85
CA PRO A 73 -8.91 13.84 -11.36
C PRO A 73 -10.12 13.01 -11.82
N TYR A 74 -11.26 13.16 -11.13
CA TYR A 74 -12.51 12.44 -11.43
C TYR A 74 -12.90 12.47 -12.92
N LYS A 75 -12.90 13.64 -13.57
CA LYS A 75 -13.34 13.75 -14.98
C LYS A 75 -12.49 12.92 -15.95
N SER A 76 -11.21 12.73 -15.65
CA SER A 76 -10.32 11.90 -16.48
C SER A 76 -10.40 10.44 -16.08
N TRP A 77 -10.53 10.17 -14.78
CA TRP A 77 -10.75 8.83 -14.24
C TRP A 77 -12.03 8.20 -14.80
N ALA A 78 -13.14 8.94 -14.79
CA ALA A 78 -14.46 8.49 -15.25
C ALA A 78 -14.53 8.18 -16.75
N LYS A 79 -13.62 8.74 -17.57
CA LYS A 79 -13.56 8.50 -19.03
C LYS A 79 -12.91 7.18 -19.41
N ILE A 80 -12.31 6.47 -18.46
CA ILE A 80 -11.66 5.19 -18.71
C ILE A 80 -12.73 4.12 -18.56
N GLU A 81 -13.35 3.71 -19.65
CA GLU A 81 -14.47 2.74 -19.63
C GLU A 81 -13.98 1.28 -19.64
N ASP A 82 -12.85 1.01 -20.29
CA ASP A 82 -12.25 -0.32 -20.38
C ASP A 82 -11.65 -0.77 -19.05
N ASP A 83 -12.13 -1.89 -18.51
CA ASP A 83 -11.74 -2.38 -17.18
C ASP A 83 -10.28 -2.87 -17.14
N GLU A 84 -9.78 -3.46 -18.23
CA GLU A 84 -8.36 -3.83 -18.32
C GLU A 84 -7.47 -2.59 -18.24
N LEU A 85 -7.76 -1.55 -19.03
CA LEU A 85 -7.05 -0.29 -18.97
C LEU A 85 -7.16 0.35 -17.59
N ARG A 86 -8.34 0.30 -16.96
CA ARG A 86 -8.57 0.83 -15.62
C ARG A 86 -7.68 0.15 -14.58
N ALA A 87 -7.48 -1.16 -14.67
CA ALA A 87 -6.56 -1.90 -13.79
C ALA A 87 -5.10 -1.43 -13.94
N TYR A 88 -4.63 -1.18 -15.17
CA TYR A 88 -3.29 -0.61 -15.39
C TYR A 88 -3.17 0.81 -14.87
N VAL A 89 -4.20 1.64 -15.10
CA VAL A 89 -4.22 3.02 -14.61
C VAL A 89 -4.16 3.02 -13.09
N ASN A 90 -4.88 2.12 -12.40
CA ASN A 90 -4.79 1.99 -10.94
C ASN A 90 -3.36 1.78 -10.45
N VAL A 91 -2.66 0.75 -10.94
CA VAL A 91 -1.28 0.46 -10.50
C VAL A 91 -0.34 1.63 -10.72
N LEU A 92 -0.42 2.25 -11.89
CA LEU A 92 0.46 3.35 -12.26
C LEU A 92 0.09 4.66 -11.53
N GLU A 93 -1.19 4.85 -11.26
CA GLU A 93 -1.70 5.97 -10.46
C GLU A 93 -1.26 5.84 -9.01
N ASP A 94 -1.46 4.68 -8.37
CA ASP A 94 -1.00 4.36 -7.01
C ASP A 94 0.47 4.73 -6.84
N LYS A 95 1.34 4.25 -7.75
CA LYS A 95 2.77 4.60 -7.76
C LYS A 95 2.99 6.11 -7.78
N ARG A 96 2.21 6.86 -8.55
CA ARG A 96 2.37 8.30 -8.72
C ARG A 96 1.87 9.05 -7.48
N ILE A 97 0.70 8.69 -6.95
CA ILE A 97 0.07 9.36 -5.83
C ILE A 97 0.81 9.04 -4.52
N ASP A 98 1.31 7.81 -4.35
CA ASP A 98 2.09 7.41 -3.17
C ASP A 98 3.40 8.19 -3.08
N LEU A 99 4.08 8.40 -4.21
CA LEU A 99 5.26 9.25 -4.26
C LEU A 99 4.93 10.71 -3.87
N LYS A 100 3.78 11.23 -4.31
CA LYS A 100 3.36 12.60 -4.02
C LYS A 100 2.99 12.78 -2.54
N ILE A 101 2.21 11.87 -1.96
CA ILE A 101 1.81 11.96 -0.55
C ILE A 101 3.00 11.74 0.40
N GLN A 102 3.90 10.80 0.11
CA GLN A 102 5.12 10.59 0.91
C GLN A 102 6.14 11.73 0.79
N LYS A 103 6.04 12.56 -0.27
CA LYS A 103 6.77 13.82 -0.38
C LYS A 103 6.09 14.94 0.41
N LYS A 104 4.75 15.05 0.31
CA LYS A 104 3.96 16.08 1.00
C LYS A 104 3.95 15.89 2.52
N TYR A 105 3.88 14.65 2.98
CA TYR A 105 3.85 14.28 4.40
C TYR A 105 4.90 13.20 4.70
N PRO A 106 6.19 13.55 4.88
CA PRO A 106 7.25 12.58 5.10
C PRO A 106 7.04 11.64 6.31
N GLY A 107 6.25 12.06 7.29
CA GLY A 107 5.90 11.24 8.47
C GLY A 107 5.20 9.93 8.13
N VAL A 108 4.47 9.85 7.00
CA VAL A 108 3.74 8.62 6.62
C VAL A 108 4.64 7.53 6.05
N ARG A 109 5.89 7.83 5.69
CA ARG A 109 6.81 6.87 5.06
C ARG A 109 7.02 5.62 5.92
N LYS A 110 7.14 5.78 7.24
CA LYS A 110 7.27 4.65 8.16
C LYS A 110 6.00 3.80 8.18
N ASN A 111 4.82 4.44 8.13
CA ASN A 111 3.56 3.72 8.05
C ASN A 111 3.45 2.90 6.76
N TYR A 112 3.91 3.43 5.61
CA TYR A 112 3.95 2.66 4.36
C TYR A 112 4.84 1.41 4.45
N LEU A 113 6.03 1.54 5.05
CA LEU A 113 6.94 0.39 5.22
C LEU A 113 6.33 -0.67 6.15
N ASN A 114 5.93 -0.25 7.35
CA ASN A 114 5.39 -1.14 8.38
C ASN A 114 4.03 -1.73 7.96
N GLY A 115 3.16 -0.91 7.41
CA GLY A 115 1.83 -1.28 6.93
C GLY A 115 1.93 -2.32 5.81
N PHE A 116 2.84 -2.12 4.85
CA PHE A 116 3.11 -3.13 3.82
C PHE A 116 3.57 -4.45 4.44
N ASP A 117 4.52 -4.44 5.37
CA ASP A 117 5.05 -5.67 5.97
C ASP A 117 3.96 -6.45 6.73
N ILE A 118 3.10 -5.74 7.46
CA ILE A 118 1.96 -6.34 8.18
C ILE A 118 0.97 -6.97 7.19
N LEU A 119 0.56 -6.22 6.16
CA LEU A 119 -0.39 -6.71 5.16
C LEU A 119 0.20 -7.88 4.34
N ASN A 120 1.48 -7.80 3.99
CA ASN A 120 2.16 -8.85 3.24
C ASN A 120 2.27 -10.14 4.05
N LYS A 121 2.62 -10.06 5.35
CA LYS A 121 2.63 -11.20 6.28
C LYS A 121 1.25 -11.85 6.42
N ALA A 122 0.18 -11.05 6.39
CA ALA A 122 -1.20 -11.51 6.40
C ALA A 122 -1.69 -12.03 5.02
N ASN A 123 -0.81 -12.18 4.03
CA ASN A 123 -1.13 -12.57 2.66
C ASN A 123 -2.23 -11.70 2.01
N PHE A 124 -2.32 -10.43 2.40
CA PHE A 124 -3.36 -9.51 1.92
C PHE A 124 -3.35 -9.37 0.39
N PHE A 125 -2.14 -9.37 -0.18
CA PHE A 125 -1.90 -9.25 -1.62
C PHE A 125 -2.04 -10.57 -2.39
N GLY A 126 -2.25 -11.71 -1.70
CA GLY A 126 -2.48 -13.01 -2.36
C GLY A 126 -1.28 -13.56 -3.14
N VAL A 127 -0.07 -13.29 -2.67
CA VAL A 127 1.20 -13.68 -3.33
C VAL A 127 2.08 -14.59 -2.48
N ARG A 128 1.65 -15.01 -1.28
CA ARG A 128 2.47 -15.84 -0.38
C ARG A 128 2.98 -17.12 -1.03
N ASP A 129 2.15 -17.73 -1.86
CA ASP A 129 2.42 -19.03 -2.48
C ASP A 129 2.88 -18.90 -3.95
N LYS A 130 3.38 -17.71 -4.34
CA LYS A 130 3.84 -17.38 -5.71
C LYS A 130 5.32 -17.01 -5.75
N ASP A 131 6.03 -17.46 -6.78
CA ASP A 131 7.34 -16.92 -7.16
C ASP A 131 7.15 -15.55 -7.83
N LEU A 132 7.52 -14.47 -7.14
CA LEU A 132 7.33 -13.10 -7.63
C LEU A 132 7.99 -12.82 -8.99
N ASN A 133 9.02 -13.59 -9.36
CA ASN A 133 9.76 -13.40 -10.60
C ASN A 133 9.20 -14.23 -11.77
N LYS A 134 8.58 -15.37 -11.48
CA LYS A 134 8.07 -16.30 -12.50
C LYS A 134 6.56 -16.26 -12.67
N ASP A 135 5.82 -16.07 -11.58
CA ASP A 135 4.36 -16.23 -11.57
C ASP A 135 3.61 -14.90 -11.73
N LEU A 136 4.31 -13.77 -11.62
CA LEU A 136 3.72 -12.43 -11.79
C LEU A 136 3.98 -11.88 -13.19
N HIS A 137 2.94 -11.31 -13.80
CA HIS A 137 3.09 -10.50 -14.99
C HIS A 137 3.77 -9.16 -14.67
N LEU A 138 4.28 -8.49 -15.69
CA LEU A 138 5.04 -7.23 -15.53
C LEU A 138 4.27 -6.17 -14.72
N ILE A 139 2.97 -5.99 -14.98
CA ILE A 139 2.18 -4.98 -14.25
C ILE A 139 2.05 -5.32 -12.75
N ASP A 140 1.93 -6.60 -12.41
CA ASP A 140 1.85 -7.08 -11.03
C ASP A 140 3.22 -7.03 -10.33
N LYS A 141 4.31 -7.33 -11.05
CA LYS A 141 5.68 -7.11 -10.58
C LYS A 141 5.92 -5.63 -10.25
N ILE A 142 5.51 -4.73 -11.14
CA ILE A 142 5.57 -3.28 -10.91
C ILE A 142 4.79 -2.92 -9.65
N ASN A 143 3.55 -3.38 -9.53
CA ASN A 143 2.70 -3.11 -8.38
C ASN A 143 3.38 -3.53 -7.06
N MET A 144 3.80 -4.80 -6.96
CA MET A 144 4.47 -5.33 -5.76
C MET A 144 5.81 -4.64 -5.48
N PHE A 145 6.56 -4.30 -6.53
CA PHE A 145 7.83 -3.60 -6.40
C PHE A 145 7.64 -2.21 -5.78
N TYR A 146 6.65 -1.43 -6.23
CA TYR A 146 6.41 -0.10 -5.66
C TYR A 146 5.68 -0.16 -4.31
N LYS A 147 4.68 -1.06 -4.11
CA LYS A 147 3.99 -1.22 -2.83
C LYS A 147 4.95 -1.64 -1.69
N SER A 148 5.95 -2.47 -1.99
CA SER A 148 6.98 -2.86 -1.03
C SER A 148 8.04 -1.78 -0.77
N SER A 149 7.91 -0.59 -1.36
CA SER A 149 8.97 0.42 -1.39
C SER A 149 10.29 -0.14 -1.95
N LYS A 150 10.20 -1.01 -2.96
CA LYS A 150 11.32 -1.66 -3.68
C LYS A 150 12.15 -2.62 -2.82
N ARG A 151 11.55 -3.17 -1.76
CA ARG A 151 12.23 -4.08 -0.82
C ARG A 151 12.04 -5.56 -1.15
N LEU A 152 11.02 -5.93 -1.92
CA LEU A 152 10.86 -7.30 -2.38
C LEU A 152 11.91 -7.66 -3.44
N PRO A 153 12.41 -8.91 -3.49
CA PRO A 153 13.43 -9.37 -4.44
C PRO A 153 12.81 -9.63 -5.83
N ILE A 154 12.32 -8.56 -6.47
CA ILE A 154 11.76 -8.59 -7.82
C ILE A 154 12.84 -8.13 -8.80
N HIS A 155 13.15 -9.00 -9.75
CA HIS A 155 14.14 -8.80 -10.79
C HIS A 155 13.45 -8.53 -12.11
N PHE A 156 13.81 -7.40 -12.73
CA PHE A 156 13.34 -7.01 -14.05
C PHE A 156 14.39 -7.33 -15.10
N THR A 157 13.97 -7.92 -16.22
CA THR A 157 14.79 -8.12 -17.41
C THR A 157 15.20 -6.77 -18.03
N THR A 158 16.13 -6.78 -18.99
CA THR A 158 16.52 -5.57 -19.73
C THR A 158 15.31 -4.88 -20.39
N LEU A 159 14.39 -5.66 -20.96
CA LEU A 159 13.17 -5.14 -21.59
C LEU A 159 12.21 -4.57 -20.55
N GLU A 160 12.00 -5.26 -19.43
CA GLU A 160 11.14 -4.76 -18.35
C GLU A 160 11.68 -3.47 -17.71
N ASN A 161 12.99 -3.33 -17.60
CA ASN A 161 13.62 -2.11 -17.09
C ASN A 161 13.34 -0.86 -17.96
N ILE A 162 13.04 -1.02 -19.24
CA ILE A 162 12.58 0.10 -20.09
C ILE A 162 11.23 0.61 -19.57
N TRP A 163 10.32 -0.30 -19.19
CA TRP A 163 9.04 0.07 -18.58
C TRP A 163 9.23 0.73 -17.22
N ILE A 164 10.11 0.20 -16.36
CA ILE A 164 10.41 0.81 -15.06
C ILE A 164 10.91 2.26 -15.20
N LYS A 165 11.77 2.55 -16.19
CA LYS A 165 12.19 3.91 -16.50
C LYS A 165 11.01 4.82 -16.85
N LYS A 166 10.08 4.35 -17.68
CA LYS A 166 8.85 5.10 -18.03
C LYS A 166 7.94 5.31 -16.81
N VAL A 167 7.74 4.28 -15.99
CA VAL A 167 6.96 4.37 -14.75
C VAL A 167 7.56 5.41 -13.81
N ASN A 168 8.88 5.43 -13.64
CA ASN A 168 9.57 6.44 -12.82
C ASN A 168 9.41 7.87 -13.36
N ALA A 169 9.25 8.04 -14.67
CA ALA A 169 9.12 9.35 -15.32
C ALA A 169 7.72 9.96 -15.28
N ILE A 170 6.68 9.23 -14.86
CA ILE A 170 5.29 9.73 -14.75
C ILE A 170 5.21 10.93 -13.80
N LYS A 171 4.60 12.05 -14.26
CA LYS A 171 4.38 13.26 -13.44
C LYS A 171 2.91 13.62 -13.28
N THR A 172 2.10 13.35 -14.29
CA THR A 172 0.68 13.73 -14.39
C THR A 172 -0.22 12.51 -14.52
N PHE A 173 -1.53 12.67 -14.25
CA PHE A 173 -2.52 11.62 -14.55
C PHE A 173 -2.60 11.30 -16.05
N SER A 174 -2.33 12.29 -16.92
CA SER A 174 -2.27 12.05 -18.36
C SER A 174 -1.11 11.12 -18.74
N ASP A 175 0.05 11.26 -18.08
CA ASP A 175 1.18 10.35 -18.28
C ASP A 175 0.83 8.92 -17.85
N VAL A 176 0.08 8.78 -16.74
CA VAL A 176 -0.44 7.49 -16.26
C VAL A 176 -1.30 6.82 -17.33
N VAL A 177 -2.32 7.52 -17.83
CA VAL A 177 -3.25 6.97 -18.84
C VAL A 177 -2.50 6.63 -20.14
N LYS A 178 -1.56 7.48 -20.57
CA LYS A 178 -0.75 7.24 -21.76
C LYS A 178 0.10 5.97 -21.61
N LEU A 179 0.79 5.83 -20.47
CA LEU A 179 1.65 4.66 -20.24
C LEU A 179 0.83 3.38 -20.04
N ALA A 180 -0.32 3.46 -19.36
CA ALA A 180 -1.22 2.32 -19.18
C ALA A 180 -1.67 1.75 -20.53
N LYS A 181 -2.10 2.61 -21.47
CA LYS A 181 -2.46 2.21 -22.84
C LYS A 181 -1.28 1.57 -23.57
N GLU A 182 -0.09 2.15 -23.43
CA GLU A 182 1.12 1.62 -24.08
C GLU A 182 1.48 0.22 -23.57
N MET A 183 1.44 0.02 -22.26
CA MET A 183 1.74 -1.26 -21.61
C MET A 183 0.68 -2.31 -21.94
N LEU A 184 -0.60 -1.97 -21.91
CA LEU A 184 -1.69 -2.88 -22.25
C LEU A 184 -1.58 -3.35 -23.71
N ASN A 185 -1.34 -2.42 -24.64
CA ASN A 185 -1.12 -2.75 -26.05
C ASN A 185 0.13 -3.62 -26.25
N TRP A 186 1.21 -3.33 -25.53
CA TRP A 186 2.40 -4.18 -25.56
C TRP A 186 2.10 -5.59 -25.05
N GLN A 187 1.39 -5.73 -23.93
CA GLN A 187 1.02 -7.03 -23.38
C GLN A 187 0.14 -7.81 -24.35
N LYS A 188 -0.88 -7.19 -24.95
CA LYS A 188 -1.73 -7.82 -25.98
C LYS A 188 -0.90 -8.37 -27.15
N LYS A 189 0.07 -7.59 -27.63
CA LYS A 189 1.01 -8.05 -28.68
C LYS A 189 1.92 -9.20 -28.23
N GLN A 190 2.37 -9.22 -26.98
CA GLN A 190 3.14 -10.36 -26.45
C GLN A 190 2.28 -11.62 -26.38
N THR A 191 1.05 -11.50 -25.86
CA THR A 191 0.09 -12.59 -25.80
C THR A 191 -0.21 -13.15 -27.19
N GLU A 192 -0.46 -12.31 -28.20
CA GLU A 192 -0.70 -12.77 -29.57
C GLU A 192 0.49 -13.51 -30.18
N LYS A 193 1.72 -13.06 -29.92
CA LYS A 193 2.94 -13.77 -30.35
C LYS A 193 3.08 -15.13 -29.65
N ASN A 194 2.71 -15.19 -28.38
CA ASN A 194 2.84 -16.38 -27.53
C ASN A 194 1.62 -17.32 -27.59
N LYS A 195 0.51 -16.96 -28.26
CA LYS A 195 -0.62 -17.88 -28.55
C LYS A 195 -0.24 -19.11 -29.38
N LYS A 196 0.99 -19.15 -29.91
CA LYS A 196 1.58 -20.34 -30.55
C LYS A 196 2.24 -21.30 -29.55
N ASP A 197 2.27 -20.95 -28.26
CA ASP A 197 2.82 -21.75 -27.18
C ASP A 197 1.67 -22.37 -26.35
N PRO A 198 1.54 -23.71 -26.30
CA PRO A 198 0.48 -24.40 -25.58
C PRO A 198 0.52 -24.21 -24.05
N ASN A 199 1.58 -23.63 -23.48
CA ASN A 199 1.69 -23.37 -22.03
C ASN A 199 1.29 -21.94 -21.60
N PHE A 200 0.75 -21.12 -22.50
CA PHE A 200 0.40 -19.73 -22.16
C PHE A 200 -0.90 -19.63 -21.34
N SER A 201 -0.76 -19.49 -20.01
CA SER A 201 -1.87 -19.09 -19.13
C SER A 201 -2.23 -17.62 -19.36
N GLY A 202 -3.43 -17.35 -19.89
CA GLY A 202 -3.96 -15.99 -20.09
C GLY A 202 -3.97 -15.12 -18.83
N SER A 203 -4.04 -13.80 -19.03
CA SER A 203 -3.94 -12.80 -17.96
C SER A 203 -5.12 -12.88 -16.97
N ASN A 204 -4.87 -13.36 -15.76
CA ASN A 204 -5.79 -13.24 -14.62
C ASN A 204 -5.75 -11.80 -14.02
N LEU A 205 -5.85 -10.76 -14.84
CA LEU A 205 -5.89 -9.37 -14.36
C LEU A 205 -7.11 -9.15 -13.43
N ASP A 206 -8.21 -9.83 -13.73
CA ASP A 206 -9.48 -9.70 -12.99
C ASP A 206 -9.39 -10.11 -11.52
N LYS A 207 -8.47 -11.01 -11.15
CA LYS A 207 -8.40 -11.55 -9.77
C LYS A 207 -7.67 -10.66 -8.78
N LEU A 208 -6.87 -9.70 -9.25
CA LEU A 208 -6.12 -8.78 -8.37
C LEU A 208 -6.79 -7.40 -8.28
N TYR A 209 -7.51 -6.98 -9.31
CA TYR A 209 -8.01 -5.59 -9.45
C TYR A 209 -9.53 -5.46 -9.33
N VAL A 210 -10.29 -6.55 -9.43
CA VAL A 210 -11.66 -6.64 -8.91
C VAL A 210 -11.59 -7.56 -7.70
N ILE A 211 -11.35 -6.99 -6.53
CA ILE A 211 -11.56 -7.72 -5.27
C ILE A 211 -13.07 -7.98 -5.19
N LYS A 212 -13.52 -9.13 -5.69
CA LYS A 212 -14.85 -9.66 -5.33
C LYS A 212 -14.86 -9.77 -3.81
N ASP A 213 -15.86 -9.14 -3.19
CA ASP A 213 -15.96 -8.99 -1.75
C ASP A 213 -16.42 -10.29 -1.08
N ASP A 214 -15.64 -11.36 -1.23
CA ASP A 214 -15.74 -12.55 -0.38
C ASP A 214 -14.89 -12.28 0.86
N HIS A 215 -15.53 -11.69 1.86
CA HIS A 215 -14.92 -11.13 3.06
C HIS A 215 -13.97 -12.09 3.82
N LYS A 216 -12.66 -11.84 3.74
CA LYS A 216 -11.68 -12.06 4.82
C LYS A 216 -10.62 -10.96 4.80
N GLY A 217 -10.75 -9.96 5.67
CA GLY A 217 -9.69 -8.98 5.93
C GLY A 217 -8.46 -9.63 6.58
N PRO A 218 -7.32 -8.90 6.70
CA PRO A 218 -6.11 -9.44 7.31
C PRO A 218 -6.38 -9.83 8.78
N GLU A 219 -6.31 -11.13 9.07
CA GLU A 219 -6.43 -11.68 10.43
C GLU A 219 -5.17 -11.37 11.24
N GLU A 220 -5.31 -11.32 12.57
CA GLU A 220 -4.16 -11.12 13.46
C GLU A 220 -3.21 -12.32 13.34
N THR A 221 -2.12 -12.17 12.58
CA THR A 221 -0.98 -13.08 12.68
C THR A 221 -0.24 -12.75 13.98
N LYS A 222 -0.04 -13.74 14.87
CA LYS A 222 0.81 -13.60 16.06
C LYS A 222 2.18 -13.07 15.60
N ALA A 223 2.45 -11.80 15.88
CA ALA A 223 3.77 -11.23 15.63
C ALA A 223 4.75 -11.88 16.59
N GLU A 224 5.61 -12.77 16.08
CA GLU A 224 6.81 -13.17 16.81
C GLU A 224 7.68 -11.92 16.96
N THR A 225 7.83 -11.50 18.22
CA THR A 225 8.78 -10.47 18.64
C THR A 225 10.19 -10.89 18.23
N PRO A 226 11.02 -10.00 17.67
CA PRO A 226 12.44 -10.27 17.55
C PRO A 226 13.01 -10.50 18.95
N SER A 227 13.74 -11.60 19.13
CA SER A 227 14.59 -11.81 20.30
C SER A 227 15.72 -10.78 20.25
N ASP A 228 15.70 -9.85 21.21
CA ASP A 228 16.90 -9.09 21.56
C ASP A 228 17.83 -10.06 22.29
N ASP A 229 18.90 -10.49 21.61
CA ASP A 229 20.05 -11.12 22.27
C ASP A 229 20.85 -10.00 22.98
N GLU A 230 20.82 -10.01 24.30
CA GLU A 230 21.75 -9.26 25.16
C GLU A 230 23.04 -10.09 25.37
N ASP A 231 24.20 -9.47 25.14
CA ASP A 231 25.39 -9.62 26.00
C ASP A 231 26.34 -8.41 25.73
N GLY A 232 26.95 -7.70 26.68
CA GLY A 232 27.05 -7.97 28.10
C GLY A 232 27.47 -6.76 28.94
N ASN A 233 26.95 -6.77 30.17
CA ASN A 233 27.62 -6.56 31.46
C ASN A 233 28.71 -5.48 31.60
N SER A 234 28.46 -4.51 32.49
CA SER A 234 29.25 -4.39 33.73
C SER A 234 28.52 -3.55 34.80
N LYS A 235 28.48 -4.14 35.99
CA LYS A 235 27.85 -3.70 37.23
C LYS A 235 28.57 -2.51 37.87
N GLN A 236 27.83 -1.66 38.60
CA GLN A 236 28.10 -1.42 40.02
C GLN A 236 26.87 -0.85 40.76
N GLU A 237 26.59 -1.51 41.89
CA GLU A 237 25.71 -1.19 43.03
C GLU A 237 26.16 0.13 43.71
N GLU A 238 25.47 0.84 44.60
CA GLU A 238 24.31 0.61 45.46
C GLU A 238 23.76 1.99 45.96
N LYS A 239 22.54 1.96 46.52
CA LYS A 239 21.66 3.03 47.07
C LYS A 239 22.20 3.68 48.40
N PRO A 240 21.38 4.42 49.19
CA PRO A 240 20.55 5.62 48.95
C PRO A 240 20.80 6.70 50.03
N GLU A 241 20.25 7.92 49.92
CA GLU A 241 19.67 8.60 51.10
C GLU A 241 18.74 9.77 50.74
N GLU A 242 17.79 9.97 51.64
CA GLU A 242 16.57 10.77 51.52
C GLU A 242 16.69 12.03 52.40
N LYS A 243 15.92 13.08 52.06
CA LYS A 243 15.60 14.32 52.85
C LYS A 243 16.61 15.46 52.68
N LYS A 244 16.23 16.74 52.57
CA LYS A 244 15.09 17.48 53.13
C LYS A 244 14.97 18.84 52.40
N GLU A 245 13.76 19.39 52.33
CA GLU A 245 13.50 20.80 52.04
C GLU A 245 14.24 21.73 53.03
N SER A 246 14.74 22.89 52.57
CA SER A 246 14.43 24.19 53.20
C SER A 246 14.84 25.36 52.31
N ASN A 247 13.97 26.37 52.26
CA ASN A 247 14.17 27.73 51.76
C ASN A 247 15.53 28.37 52.07
N GLY A 248 15.96 29.24 51.16
CA GLY A 248 17.03 30.22 51.33
C GLY A 248 17.52 30.76 50.00
#